data_AF-A0A9P6Z6C4-F1
#
_entry.id   AF-A0A9P6Z6C4-F1
#
_cell.length_a   1.000
_cell.length_b   1.000
_cell.length_c   1.000
_cell.angle_alpha   90.00
_cell.angle_beta   90.00
_cell.angle_gamma   90.00
#
_symmetry.space_group_name_H-M   'P 1'
#
loop_
_entity.id
_entity.type
_entity.pdbx_description
1 polymer ?
#
loop_
_entity_poly.entity_id
_entity_poly.type
_entity_poly.pdbx_seq_one_letter_code
_entity_poly.pdbx_strand_id
1 'polypeptide(L)'
;MKTVLWKIKNRPLAMERLYHYEQCSNPRTEHDRPNHHQKEYISEYLPPYSPELNPIAQFWAGLKSKVKRTKFSDVEALSSRITEASEVIPDEHLQHFVKHSINQFNNCLNKNPI
;
A
#
# COMPACT_ATOMS: atom_id res chain seq x y z
N MET A 1 13.20 -29.17 7.63
CA MET A 1 11.74 -29.20 7.36
C MET A 1 10.84 -29.36 8.60
N LYS A 2 11.32 -29.81 9.78
CA LYS A 2 10.47 -29.98 10.97
C LYS A 2 10.22 -28.69 11.80
N THR A 3 11.03 -27.65 11.62
CA THR A 3 10.96 -26.39 12.40
C THR A 3 9.87 -25.43 11.93
N VAL A 4 9.46 -25.51 10.66
CA VAL A 4 8.43 -24.64 10.06
C VAL A 4 7.02 -25.10 10.47
N LEU A 5 6.80 -26.41 10.53
CA LEU A 5 5.54 -27.00 10.98
C LEU A 5 5.26 -26.75 12.47
N TRP A 6 6.30 -26.69 13.32
CA TRP A 6 6.13 -26.36 14.75
C TRP A 6 5.68 -24.91 14.97
N LYS A 7 6.22 -23.96 14.18
CA LYS A 7 5.80 -22.55 14.21
C LYS A 7 4.34 -22.35 13.80
N ILE A 8 3.83 -23.19 12.88
CA ILE A 8 2.44 -23.12 12.44
C ILE A 8 1.50 -23.71 13.49
N LYS A 9 1.89 -24.82 14.13
CA LYS A 9 1.04 -25.52 15.11
C LYS A 9 1.00 -24.86 16.50
N ASN A 10 1.96 -24.00 16.83
CA ASN A 10 2.05 -23.26 18.09
C ASN A 10 1.99 -21.73 17.88
N ARG A 11 1.13 -21.25 16.98
CA ARG A 11 0.87 -19.82 16.86
C ARG A 11 -0.07 -19.39 18.01
N PRO A 12 0.34 -18.47 18.91
CA PRO A 12 -0.54 -18.01 19.97
C PRO A 12 -1.71 -17.22 19.36
N LEU A 13 -2.93 -17.55 19.79
CA LEU A 13 -4.19 -16.87 19.42
C LEU A 13 -4.15 -15.34 19.59
N ALA A 14 -3.20 -14.84 20.40
CA ALA A 14 -2.92 -13.42 20.56
C ALA A 14 -2.50 -12.73 19.25
N MET A 15 -1.74 -13.40 18.37
CA MET A 15 -1.35 -12.82 17.08
C MET A 15 -2.53 -12.74 16.13
N GLU A 16 -3.36 -13.78 16.05
CA GLU A 16 -4.60 -13.72 15.24
C GLU A 16 -5.58 -12.67 15.77
N ARG A 17 -5.69 -12.53 17.09
CA ARG A 17 -6.45 -11.43 17.70
C ARG A 17 -5.86 -10.06 17.40
N LEU A 18 -4.55 -9.89 17.31
CA LEU A 18 -3.93 -8.61 16.95
C LEU A 18 -4.13 -8.27 15.47
N TYR A 19 -4.06 -9.24 14.55
CA TYR A 19 -4.42 -9.02 13.15
C TYR A 19 -5.91 -8.68 12.97
N HIS A 20 -6.79 -9.38 13.70
CA HIS A 20 -8.21 -9.06 13.72
C HIS A 20 -8.48 -7.72 14.39
N TYR A 21 -7.71 -7.36 15.43
CA TYR A 21 -7.79 -6.06 16.09
C TYR A 21 -7.33 -4.94 15.16
N GLU A 22 -6.20 -5.04 14.47
CA GLU A 22 -5.74 -4.01 13.51
C GLU A 22 -6.70 -3.86 12.31
N GLN A 23 -7.35 -4.95 11.87
CA GLN A 23 -8.40 -4.89 10.85
C GLN A 23 -9.72 -4.31 11.38
N CYS A 24 -10.06 -4.51 12.65
CA CYS A 24 -11.26 -3.96 13.30
C CYS A 24 -11.05 -2.57 13.96
N SER A 25 -9.80 -2.14 14.18
CA SER A 25 -9.43 -0.86 14.81
C SER A 25 -9.00 0.22 13.82
N ASN A 26 -9.18 -0.04 12.51
CA ASN A 26 -9.38 1.01 11.53
C ASN A 26 -10.85 1.05 11.04
N PRO A 27 -11.85 1.20 11.94
CA PRO A 27 -13.15 1.63 11.48
C PRO A 27 -12.96 3.09 11.08
N ARG A 28 -13.08 3.40 9.78
CA ARG A 28 -13.57 4.73 9.42
C ARG A 28 -14.91 4.87 10.12
N THR A 29 -14.89 5.50 11.29
CA THR A 29 -16.09 5.80 12.06
C THR A 29 -17.00 6.60 11.15
N GLU A 30 -18.25 6.17 11.09
CA GLU A 30 -19.29 6.79 10.25
C GLU A 30 -19.42 8.31 10.52
N HIS A 31 -18.93 8.75 11.68
CA HIS A 31 -18.88 10.13 12.14
C HIS A 31 -17.91 11.06 11.37
N ASP A 32 -16.94 10.52 10.64
CA ASP A 32 -15.95 11.30 9.87
C ASP A 32 -16.32 11.49 8.39
N ARG A 33 -17.51 11.03 7.94
CA ARG A 33 -17.96 11.29 6.56
C ARG A 33 -18.46 12.73 6.45
N PRO A 34 -17.77 13.64 5.73
CA PRO A 34 -18.38 14.92 5.39
C PRO A 34 -19.58 14.63 4.50
N ASN A 35 -20.62 15.45 4.58
CA ASN A 35 -21.78 15.46 3.67
C ASN A 35 -21.33 15.84 2.24
N HIS A 36 -20.54 14.99 1.60
CA HIS A 36 -20.20 15.06 0.21
C HIS A 36 -21.25 14.26 -0.55
N HIS A 37 -21.85 14.88 -1.56
CA HIS A 37 -22.64 14.23 -2.61
C HIS A 37 -22.15 12.78 -2.81
N GLN A 38 -22.99 11.81 -2.41
CA GLN A 38 -22.58 10.42 -2.18
C GLN A 38 -22.12 9.79 -3.49
N LYS A 39 -20.81 9.87 -3.77
CA LYS A 39 -20.16 8.93 -4.68
C LYS A 39 -20.06 7.62 -3.93
N GLU A 40 -20.74 6.59 -4.43
CA GLU A 40 -20.57 5.24 -3.93
C GLU A 40 -19.15 4.78 -4.27
N TYR A 41 -18.29 4.70 -3.26
CA TYR A 41 -16.95 4.15 -3.40
C TYR A 41 -16.98 2.67 -2.99
N ILE A 42 -16.51 1.81 -3.89
CA ILE A 42 -16.31 0.40 -3.59
C ILE A 42 -14.95 0.25 -2.91
N SER A 43 -14.95 -0.34 -1.70
CA SER A 43 -13.71 -0.69 -1.02
C SER A 43 -13.29 -2.09 -1.44
N GLU A 44 -12.09 -2.22 -2.00
CA GLU A 44 -11.51 -3.52 -2.36
C GLU A 44 -10.63 -4.06 -1.23
N TYR A 45 -10.70 -5.37 -1.02
CA TYR A 45 -9.83 -6.07 -0.07
C TYR A 45 -8.47 -6.36 -0.72
N LEU A 46 -7.39 -5.96 -0.04
CA LEU A 46 -6.03 -6.34 -0.41
C LEU A 46 -5.47 -7.34 0.60
N PRO A 47 -4.89 -8.46 0.14
CA PRO A 47 -4.19 -9.40 1.01
C PRO A 47 -3.06 -8.73 1.81
N PRO A 48 -2.77 -9.19 3.03
CA PRO A 48 -1.66 -8.65 3.82
C PRO A 48 -0.32 -8.88 3.11
N TYR A 49 0.62 -7.96 3.31
CA TYR A 49 1.98 -8.03 2.76
C TYR A 49 2.07 -8.17 1.23
N SER A 50 1.07 -7.68 0.49
CA SER A 50 1.06 -7.71 -0.98
C SER A 50 1.18 -6.30 -1.59
N PRO A 51 2.31 -5.59 -1.42
CA PRO A 51 2.50 -4.24 -1.95
C PRO A 51 2.40 -4.18 -3.48
N GLU A 52 2.63 -5.29 -4.19
CA GLU A 52 2.50 -5.42 -5.64
C GLU A 52 1.06 -5.18 -6.11
N LEU A 53 0.08 -5.54 -5.28
CA LEU A 53 -1.35 -5.36 -5.55
C LEU A 53 -1.84 -3.94 -5.21
N ASN A 54 -1.01 -3.12 -4.56
CA ASN A 54 -1.37 -1.77 -4.14
C ASN A 54 -0.65 -0.70 -5.00
N PRO A 55 -1.35 -0.04 -5.95
CA PRO A 55 -0.73 0.94 -6.85
C PRO A 55 0.02 2.07 -6.11
N ILE A 56 -0.42 2.45 -4.91
CA ILE A 56 0.25 3.51 -4.13
C ILE A 56 1.65 3.09 -3.67
N ALA A 57 1.89 1.79 -3.44
CA ALA A 57 3.20 1.30 -3.06
C ALA A 57 4.20 1.47 -4.21
N GLN A 58 3.77 1.19 -5.45
CA GLN A 58 4.56 1.42 -6.66
C GLN A 58 4.82 2.91 -6.90
N PHE A 59 3.81 3.75 -6.71
CA PHE A 59 3.97 5.21 -6.74
C PHE A 59 5.06 5.67 -5.76
N TRP A 60 5.00 5.23 -4.49
CA TRP A 60 6.00 5.60 -3.49
C TRP A 60 7.41 5.09 -3.84
N ALA A 61 7.54 3.92 -4.46
CA ALA A 61 8.83 3.43 -4.95
C ALA A 61 9.40 4.37 -6.03
N GLY A 62 8.58 4.78 -7.00
CA GLY A 62 8.95 5.73 -8.04
C GLY A 62 9.31 7.11 -7.49
N LEU A 63 8.45 7.67 -6.63
CA LEU A 63 8.64 8.99 -6.03
C LEU A 63 9.90 9.05 -5.16
N LYS A 64 10.17 8.02 -4.34
CA LYS A 64 11.40 7.96 -3.53
C LYS A 64 12.66 8.03 -4.40
N SER A 65 12.65 7.40 -5.58
CA SER A 65 13.78 7.49 -6.50
C SER A 65 14.02 8.91 -7.01
N LYS A 66 12.96 9.72 -7.14
CA LYS A 66 13.04 11.13 -7.56
C LYS A 66 13.51 12.02 -6.42
N VAL A 67 12.93 11.85 -5.23
CA VAL A 67 13.32 12.59 -4.02
C VAL A 67 14.78 12.34 -3.66
N LYS A 68 15.31 11.12 -3.83
CA LYS A 68 16.70 10.76 -3.46
C LYS A 68 17.77 11.16 -4.50
N ARG A 69 17.42 11.67 -5.68
CA ARG A 69 18.39 11.92 -6.76
C ARG A 69 19.40 13.03 -6.46
N THR A 70 19.02 14.04 -5.69
CA THR A 70 19.90 15.16 -5.34
C THR A 70 20.15 15.18 -3.83
N LYS A 71 21.14 15.93 -3.35
CA LYS A 71 21.26 16.18 -1.90
C LYS A 71 20.20 17.21 -1.49
N PHE A 72 19.79 17.16 -0.22
CA PHE A 72 18.99 18.23 0.36
C PHE A 72 19.92 19.41 0.66
N SER A 73 19.42 20.64 0.46
CA SER A 73 20.06 21.80 1.06
C SER A 73 19.61 21.98 2.52
N ASP A 74 20.40 22.69 3.33
CA ASP A 74 20.11 22.88 4.76
C ASP A 74 18.78 23.61 5.04
N VAL A 75 18.25 24.32 4.04
CA VAL A 75 17.01 25.11 4.14
C VAL A 75 15.81 24.46 3.44
N GLU A 76 16.01 23.33 2.75
CA GLU A 76 14.98 22.69 1.94
C GLU A 76 14.06 21.80 2.79
N ALA A 77 12.76 22.08 2.73
CA ALA A 77 11.76 21.26 3.38
C ALA A 77 11.47 19.97 2.58
N LEU A 78 11.43 18.83 3.27
CA LEU A 78 11.08 17.54 2.67
C LEU A 78 9.73 17.56 1.96
N SER A 79 8.75 18.27 2.52
CA SER A 79 7.41 18.41 1.92
C SER A 79 7.46 19.08 0.55
N SER A 80 8.18 20.20 0.41
CA SER A 80 8.32 20.91 -0.87
C SER A 80 8.91 19.99 -1.94
N ARG A 81 9.96 19.25 -1.59
CA ARG A 81 10.60 18.33 -2.53
C ARG A 81 9.73 17.13 -2.90
N ILE A 82 8.90 16.64 -1.97
CA ILE A 82 7.91 15.60 -2.27
C ILE A 82 6.89 16.14 -3.29
N THR A 83 6.39 17.37 -3.08
CA THR A 83 5.46 18.04 -3.99
C THR A 83 6.08 18.18 -5.38
N GLU A 84 7.25 18.80 -5.50
CA GLU A 84 7.95 18.99 -6.77
C GLU A 84 8.24 17.65 -7.48
N ALA A 85 8.72 16.66 -6.72
CA ALA A 85 8.99 15.34 -7.29
C ALA A 85 7.71 14.63 -7.76
N SER A 86 6.57 14.89 -7.13
CA SER A 86 5.27 14.32 -7.52
C SER A 86 4.72 14.96 -8.80
N GLU A 87 4.88 16.27 -8.97
CA GLU A 87 4.45 17.00 -10.17
C GLU A 87 5.22 16.59 -11.43
N VAL A 88 6.45 16.11 -11.26
CA VAL A 88 7.30 15.63 -12.37
C VAL A 88 6.97 14.19 -12.78
N ILE A 89 6.09 13.48 -12.08
CA ILE A 89 5.66 12.12 -12.47
C ILE A 89 4.59 12.24 -13.57
N PRO A 90 4.85 11.75 -14.79
CA PRO A 90 3.86 11.81 -15.86
C PRO A 90 2.63 10.94 -15.56
N ASP A 91 1.46 11.35 -16.04
CA ASP A 91 0.21 10.58 -15.90
C ASP A 91 0.34 9.15 -16.46
N GLU A 92 1.11 8.97 -17.53
CA GLU A 92 1.43 7.65 -18.10
C GLU A 92 2.07 6.72 -17.07
N HIS A 93 2.94 7.23 -16.20
CA HIS A 93 3.53 6.44 -15.13
C HIS A 93 2.49 6.03 -14.08
N LEU A 94 1.54 6.92 -13.77
CA LEU A 94 0.43 6.60 -12.86
C LEU A 94 -0.42 5.47 -13.43
N GLN A 95 -0.74 5.52 -14.72
CA GLN A 95 -1.44 4.44 -15.42
C GLN A 95 -0.63 3.13 -15.39
N HIS A 96 0.69 3.20 -15.57
CA HIS A 96 1.55 2.04 -15.46
C HIS A 96 1.58 1.42 -14.06
N PHE A 97 1.55 2.22 -12.99
CA PHE A 97 1.45 1.69 -11.62
C PHE A 97 0.15 0.94 -11.38
N VAL A 98 -0.98 1.50 -11.82
CA VAL A 98 -2.29 0.84 -11.71
C VAL A 98 -2.31 -0.45 -12.55
N LYS A 99 -1.85 -0.38 -13.80
CA LYS A 99 -1.80 -1.54 -14.70
C LYS A 99 -0.89 -2.64 -14.16
N HIS A 100 0.24 -2.29 -13.54
CA HIS A 100 1.11 -3.26 -12.89
C HIS A 100 0.35 -4.03 -11.80
N SER A 101 -0.32 -3.32 -10.87
CA SER A 101 -1.08 -3.98 -9.81
C SER A 101 -2.21 -4.85 -10.35
N ILE A 102 -2.95 -4.39 -11.37
CA ILE A 102 -3.99 -5.19 -12.05
C ILE A 102 -3.40 -6.49 -12.60
N ASN A 103 -2.25 -6.42 -13.28
CA ASN A 103 -1.61 -7.61 -13.86
C ASN A 103 -1.13 -8.61 -12.80
N GLN A 104 -0.86 -8.16 -11.58
CA GLN A 104 -0.42 -9.03 -10.48
C GLN A 104 -1.58 -9.81 -9.83
N PHE A 105 -2.84 -9.41 -10.02
CA PHE A 105 -3.97 -10.16 -9.48
C PHE A 105 -4.02 -11.60 -10.01
N ASN A 106 -3.72 -11.82 -11.29
CA ASN A 106 -3.66 -13.17 -11.85
C ASN A 106 -2.60 -14.03 -11.17
N ASN A 107 -1.42 -13.45 -10.87
CA ASN A 107 -0.37 -14.16 -10.15
C ASN A 107 -0.81 -14.47 -8.71
N CYS A 108 -1.44 -13.51 -8.03
CA CYS A 108 -2.00 -13.71 -6.69
C CYS A 108 -3.07 -14.81 -6.66
N LEU A 109 -4.03 -14.79 -7.59
CA LEU A 109 -5.12 -15.77 -7.67
C LEU A 109 -4.58 -17.18 -7.94
N ASN A 110 -3.54 -17.28 -8.78
CA ASN A 110 -2.87 -18.55 -9.09
C ASN A 110 -1.83 -18.97 -8.05
N LYS A 111 -1.62 -18.18 -6.98
CA LYS A 111 -0.60 -18.40 -5.94
C LYS A 111 0.82 -18.48 -6.50
N ASN A 112 1.06 -17.79 -7.62
CA ASN A 112 2.40 -17.57 -8.13
C ASN A 112 3.11 -16.53 -7.25
N PRO A 113 4.45 -16.56 -7.19
CA PRO A 113 5.21 -15.48 -6.58
C PRO A 113 4.86 -14.13 -7.24
N ILE A 114 4.61 -13.12 -6.41
CA ILE A 114 4.46 -11.71 -6.78
C ILE A 114 5.56 -10.90 -6.10
#